data_AF-A0A4R1IBN1-F1
#
_entry.id   AF-A0A4R1IBN1-F1
#
_cell.length_a   1.000
_cell.length_b   1.000
_cell.length_c   1.000
_cell.angle_alpha   90.00
_cell.angle_beta   90.00
_cell.angle_gamma   90.00
#
_symmetry.space_group_name_H-M   'P 1'
#
loop_
_entity.id
_entity.type
_entity.pdbx_description
1 polymer ?
#
loop_
_entity_poly.entity_id
_entity_poly.type
_entity_poly.pdbx_seq_one_letter_code
_entity_poly.pdbx_strand_id
1 'polypeptide(L)'
;MLALWAEFASLPAAAEDISCQLTATALQCGGVASGTDSTAIGEDAQATQAGTTAVGQGSRAFSENASAFGQLAVANGVSSTAIGWSATANGEEATASGQSAVANAAFSSAFGSGASANGIASSALGQDALANGTNATAVGQGARANASATTAVGQGAVANAANATALGTGATANGAGSTALGQGAVANADNATALGFGATANGAGATALGQNAVAAGAGSAAVGQNANASAAQSSAIGYGSTAAYEGSTAIGAGASTTRANQVALGTGSSTYTMSGITSGASRAAQSGAVQIVTTDAAGNLASANTADLFDLRPVWAEIDRVSEGVAMAMAMDTPPLPTGKNMALSAQWGTFGGQNALALSSIARIHDDSFFVTGSIGIGLNEGTVGGKAGVLFAW
;
A
#
# COMPACT_ATOMS: atom_id res chain seq x y z
N MET A 1 -50.21 -67.70 82.74
CA MET A 1 -51.33 -67.06 82.01
C MET A 1 -50.68 -66.11 81.01
N LEU A 2 -50.19 -66.67 79.88
CA LEU A 2 -50.59 -66.33 78.49
C LEU A 2 -50.56 -64.81 78.19
N ALA A 3 -49.88 -64.26 77.18
CA ALA A 3 -49.00 -64.80 76.15
C ALA A 3 -48.27 -63.62 75.43
N LEU A 4 -47.06 -63.92 74.96
CA LEU A 4 -46.32 -63.38 73.80
C LEU A 4 -45.91 -61.90 73.67
N TRP A 5 -44.61 -61.79 73.40
CA TRP A 5 -43.81 -60.70 72.86
C TRP A 5 -44.12 -60.32 71.40
N ALA A 6 -43.50 -59.20 71.00
CA ALA A 6 -43.15 -58.74 69.64
C ALA A 6 -44.16 -57.75 69.02
N GLU A 7 -43.80 -56.62 68.42
CA GLU A 7 -42.50 -56.02 68.10
C GLU A 7 -42.75 -54.64 67.46
N PHE A 8 -41.70 -53.81 67.42
CA PHE A 8 -41.46 -52.70 66.50
C PHE A 8 -42.25 -51.37 66.63
N ALA A 9 -41.53 -50.43 67.24
CA ALA A 9 -41.28 -49.08 66.74
C ALA A 9 -42.46 -48.12 66.67
N SER A 10 -42.76 -47.54 67.82
CA SER A 10 -43.14 -46.13 67.92
C SER A 10 -42.06 -45.24 67.29
N LEU A 11 -42.42 -44.44 66.29
CA LEU A 11 -42.25 -42.98 66.34
C LEU A 11 -43.19 -42.33 65.29
N PRO A 12 -43.91 -41.26 65.69
CA PRO A 12 -45.01 -40.68 64.93
C PRO A 12 -44.53 -39.65 63.91
N ALA A 13 -45.47 -39.30 63.03
CA ALA A 13 -45.41 -38.18 62.12
C ALA A 13 -44.96 -36.88 62.81
N ALA A 14 -43.87 -36.32 62.28
CA ALA A 14 -43.65 -34.89 62.20
C ALA A 14 -42.91 -34.65 60.88
N ALA A 15 -43.66 -34.69 59.77
CA ALA A 15 -43.35 -33.83 58.65
C ALA A 15 -43.64 -32.40 59.13
N GLU A 16 -42.73 -31.86 59.95
CA GLU A 16 -42.68 -30.43 60.18
C GLU A 16 -42.21 -29.80 58.87
N ASP A 17 -43.15 -29.11 58.25
CA ASP A 17 -42.98 -28.00 57.34
C ASP A 17 -41.67 -27.22 57.64
N ILE A 18 -40.59 -27.55 56.93
CA ILE A 18 -39.35 -26.74 56.89
C ILE A 18 -39.63 -25.55 55.98
N SER A 19 -40.58 -24.72 56.36
CA SER A 19 -40.73 -23.34 55.90
C SER A 19 -39.93 -22.43 56.84
N CYS A 20 -38.67 -22.80 57.09
CA CYS A 20 -37.68 -21.89 57.66
C CYS A 20 -36.91 -21.30 56.48
N GLN A 21 -37.14 -20.00 56.23
CA GLN A 21 -36.39 -19.19 55.28
C GLN A 21 -34.89 -19.24 55.66
N LEU A 22 -34.13 -20.20 55.13
CA LEU A 22 -32.66 -20.16 55.18
C LEU A 22 -32.21 -19.01 54.28
N THR A 23 -32.17 -17.81 54.83
CA THR A 23 -31.63 -16.61 54.15
C THR A 23 -30.12 -16.63 54.07
N ALA A 24 -29.42 -17.57 54.72
CA ALA A 24 -27.98 -17.76 54.55
C ALA A 24 -27.57 -19.21 54.85
N THR A 25 -26.55 -19.74 54.14
CA THR A 25 -26.01 -21.10 54.38
C THR A 25 -24.50 -21.06 54.54
N ALA A 26 -23.98 -21.53 55.69
CA ALA A 26 -22.56 -21.73 55.94
C ALA A 26 -22.24 -23.22 56.18
N LEU A 27 -21.34 -23.83 55.40
CA LEU A 27 -20.86 -25.20 55.59
C LEU A 27 -19.34 -25.21 55.83
N GLN A 28 -18.91 -25.72 57.00
CA GLN A 28 -17.53 -25.84 57.55
C GLN A 28 -17.11 -24.76 58.56
N CYS A 29 -16.05 -25.05 59.32
CA CYS A 29 -15.55 -24.20 60.42
C CYS A 29 -14.97 -22.88 59.87
N GLY A 30 -15.29 -21.75 60.51
CA GLY A 30 -14.78 -20.42 60.12
C GLY A 30 -15.52 -19.74 58.95
N GLY A 31 -16.43 -20.44 58.26
CA GLY A 31 -17.24 -19.84 57.19
C GLY A 31 -18.24 -18.81 57.73
N VAL A 32 -18.39 -17.67 57.03
CA VAL A 32 -19.30 -16.57 57.36
C VAL A 32 -20.24 -16.31 56.19
N ALA A 33 -21.53 -16.60 56.36
CA ALA A 33 -22.61 -16.17 55.46
C ALA A 33 -23.52 -15.21 56.22
N SER A 34 -23.34 -13.90 56.05
CA SER A 34 -24.06 -12.87 56.83
C SER A 34 -25.02 -12.00 56.02
N GLY A 35 -24.97 -12.10 54.69
CA GLY A 35 -25.91 -11.38 53.82
C GLY A 35 -27.22 -12.15 53.62
N THR A 36 -28.29 -11.44 53.25
CA THR A 36 -29.54 -12.06 52.82
C THR A 36 -29.32 -12.87 51.54
N ASP A 37 -29.88 -14.06 51.44
CA ASP A 37 -29.70 -15.03 50.37
C ASP A 37 -28.22 -15.35 50.06
N SER A 38 -27.37 -15.36 51.09
CA SER A 38 -25.93 -15.63 50.94
C SER A 38 -25.55 -17.11 51.14
N THR A 39 -24.50 -17.55 50.46
CA THR A 39 -23.96 -18.92 50.56
C THR A 39 -22.46 -18.87 50.80
N ALA A 40 -21.97 -19.49 51.87
CA ALA A 40 -20.55 -19.68 52.16
C ALA A 40 -20.22 -21.18 52.37
N ILE A 41 -19.36 -21.77 51.56
CA ILE A 41 -19.00 -23.20 51.65
C ILE A 41 -17.48 -23.32 51.63
N GLY A 42 -16.90 -23.82 52.72
CA GLY A 42 -15.45 -23.98 52.88
C GLY A 42 -14.92 -23.31 54.14
N GLU A 43 -13.79 -23.80 54.64
CA GLU A 43 -13.07 -23.18 55.75
C GLU A 43 -12.73 -21.72 55.42
N ASP A 44 -13.07 -20.79 56.32
CA ASP A 44 -12.88 -19.34 56.17
C ASP A 44 -13.53 -18.68 54.93
N ALA A 45 -14.49 -19.34 54.29
CA ALA A 45 -15.27 -18.75 53.20
C ALA A 45 -16.16 -17.61 53.71
N GLN A 46 -16.17 -16.45 53.05
CA GLN A 46 -16.91 -15.25 53.50
C GLN A 46 -17.86 -14.75 52.40
N ALA A 47 -19.16 -14.74 52.68
CA ALA A 47 -20.23 -14.20 51.84
C ALA A 47 -21.04 -13.20 52.68
N THR A 48 -20.67 -11.91 52.60
CA THR A 48 -21.07 -10.93 53.63
C THR A 48 -22.24 -10.03 53.23
N GLN A 49 -22.60 -9.97 51.94
CA GLN A 49 -23.64 -9.09 51.39
C GLN A 49 -24.79 -9.86 50.75
N ALA A 50 -25.88 -9.16 50.39
CA ALA A 50 -27.05 -9.76 49.78
C ALA A 50 -26.71 -10.50 48.47
N GLY A 51 -27.26 -11.71 48.29
CA GLY A 51 -27.08 -12.54 47.09
C GLY A 51 -25.66 -13.05 46.86
N THR A 52 -24.76 -12.97 47.86
CA THR A 52 -23.36 -13.39 47.69
C THR A 52 -23.17 -14.88 47.75
N THR A 53 -22.26 -15.43 46.92
CA THR A 53 -21.87 -16.83 46.99
C THR A 53 -20.34 -16.96 47.08
N ALA A 54 -19.84 -17.60 48.12
CA ALA A 54 -18.42 -17.91 48.32
C ALA A 54 -18.24 -19.42 48.52
N VAL A 55 -17.52 -20.10 47.61
CA VAL A 55 -17.30 -21.54 47.66
C VAL A 55 -15.82 -21.85 47.48
N GLY A 56 -15.17 -22.39 48.51
CA GLY A 56 -13.75 -22.73 48.54
C GLY A 56 -13.06 -22.18 49.79
N GLN A 57 -11.97 -22.84 50.20
CA GLN A 57 -11.20 -22.43 51.38
C GLN A 57 -10.69 -20.99 51.22
N GLY A 58 -11.00 -20.12 52.18
CA GLY A 58 -10.64 -18.70 52.19
C GLY A 58 -11.23 -17.87 51.05
N SER A 59 -12.26 -18.36 50.35
CA SER A 59 -12.96 -17.60 49.30
C SER A 59 -13.75 -16.43 49.90
N ARG A 60 -13.90 -15.32 49.16
CA ARG A 60 -14.52 -14.09 49.67
C ARG A 60 -15.39 -13.43 48.61
N ALA A 61 -16.66 -13.21 48.92
CA ALA A 61 -17.60 -12.42 48.14
C ALA A 61 -18.13 -11.27 49.00
N PHE A 62 -17.68 -10.05 48.73
CA PHE A 62 -17.85 -8.89 49.63
C PHE A 62 -18.84 -7.82 49.16
N SER A 63 -19.36 -7.94 47.94
CA SER A 63 -20.31 -6.98 47.37
C SER A 63 -21.59 -7.67 46.93
N GLU A 64 -22.69 -6.92 46.83
CA GLU A 64 -24.00 -7.44 46.46
C GLU A 64 -23.93 -8.29 45.17
N ASN A 65 -24.59 -9.45 45.17
CA ASN A 65 -24.62 -10.43 44.07
C ASN A 65 -23.23 -10.95 43.62
N ALA A 66 -22.17 -10.72 44.40
CA ALA A 66 -20.84 -11.19 44.06
C ALA A 66 -20.70 -12.71 44.25
N SER A 67 -19.95 -13.36 43.36
CA SER A 67 -19.75 -14.81 43.35
C SER A 67 -18.26 -15.16 43.31
N ALA A 68 -17.76 -15.89 44.30
CA ALA A 68 -16.38 -16.36 44.38
C ALA A 68 -16.34 -17.89 44.49
N PHE A 69 -15.74 -18.57 43.51
CA PHE A 69 -15.59 -20.01 43.46
C PHE A 69 -14.12 -20.41 43.32
N GLY A 70 -13.57 -21.14 44.28
CA GLY A 70 -12.19 -21.59 44.31
C GLY A 70 -11.47 -21.16 45.59
N GLN A 71 -10.42 -21.89 45.95
CA GLN A 71 -9.59 -21.53 47.10
C GLN A 71 -8.99 -20.12 46.90
N LEU A 72 -9.16 -19.26 47.90
CA LEU A 72 -8.72 -17.86 47.91
C LEU A 72 -9.29 -17.00 46.77
N ALA A 73 -10.38 -17.43 46.11
CA ALA A 73 -11.07 -16.60 45.12
C ALA A 73 -11.71 -15.38 45.80
N VAL A 74 -11.61 -14.19 45.20
CA VAL A 74 -12.10 -12.93 45.79
C VAL A 74 -12.96 -12.17 44.77
N ALA A 75 -14.22 -11.92 45.11
CA ALA A 75 -15.16 -11.11 44.34
C ALA A 75 -15.54 -9.86 45.16
N ASN A 76 -14.87 -8.73 44.88
CA ASN A 76 -15.02 -7.47 45.60
C ASN A 76 -16.01 -6.51 44.93
N GLY A 77 -16.28 -6.64 43.63
CA GLY A 77 -17.20 -5.76 42.92
C GLY A 77 -18.67 -6.18 43.02
N VAL A 78 -19.60 -5.22 42.90
CA VAL A 78 -21.04 -5.52 42.79
C VAL A 78 -21.28 -6.38 41.55
N SER A 79 -22.08 -7.44 41.69
CA SER A 79 -22.36 -8.42 40.61
C SER A 79 -21.11 -9.02 39.97
N SER A 80 -19.97 -9.02 40.68
CA SER A 80 -18.71 -9.55 40.16
C SER A 80 -18.62 -11.07 40.32
N THR A 81 -17.85 -11.73 39.46
CA THR A 81 -17.66 -13.18 39.49
C THR A 81 -16.18 -13.53 39.43
N ALA A 82 -15.67 -14.26 40.43
CA ALA A 82 -14.31 -14.78 40.50
C ALA A 82 -14.34 -16.32 40.54
N ILE A 83 -13.72 -17.00 39.58
CA ILE A 83 -13.70 -18.47 39.47
C ILE A 83 -12.26 -18.94 39.29
N GLY A 84 -11.72 -19.72 40.22
CA GLY A 84 -10.37 -20.30 40.15
C GLY A 84 -9.53 -20.02 41.40
N TRP A 85 -8.43 -20.76 41.56
CA TRP A 85 -7.50 -20.55 42.67
C TRP A 85 -6.95 -19.13 42.64
N SER A 86 -7.16 -18.35 43.71
CA SER A 86 -6.71 -16.96 43.81
C SER A 86 -7.23 -16.01 42.72
N ALA A 87 -8.32 -16.36 42.02
CA ALA A 87 -8.96 -15.46 41.05
C ALA A 87 -9.53 -14.23 41.77
N THR A 88 -9.40 -13.03 41.20
CA THR A 88 -9.83 -11.78 41.83
C THR A 88 -10.64 -10.91 40.87
N ALA A 89 -11.89 -10.62 41.20
CA ALA A 89 -12.76 -9.69 40.47
C ALA A 89 -13.04 -8.45 41.34
N ASN A 90 -12.36 -7.34 41.07
CA ASN A 90 -12.44 -6.10 41.86
C ASN A 90 -13.47 -5.10 41.33
N GLY A 91 -13.70 -5.08 40.02
CA GLY A 91 -14.63 -4.13 39.40
C GLY A 91 -16.10 -4.54 39.51
N GLU A 92 -16.99 -3.56 39.46
CA GLU A 92 -18.43 -3.79 39.23
C GLU A 92 -18.67 -4.59 37.95
N GLU A 93 -19.52 -5.61 38.00
CA GLU A 93 -19.80 -6.54 36.90
C GLU A 93 -18.55 -7.19 36.29
N ALA A 94 -17.43 -7.22 37.03
CA ALA A 94 -16.19 -7.80 36.55
C ALA A 94 -16.24 -9.34 36.64
N THR A 95 -15.69 -10.02 35.65
CA THR A 95 -15.56 -11.47 35.65
C THR A 95 -14.09 -11.87 35.55
N ALA A 96 -13.58 -12.62 36.52
CA ALA A 96 -12.26 -13.22 36.52
C ALA A 96 -12.39 -14.75 36.60
N SER A 97 -11.97 -15.48 35.57
CA SER A 97 -12.05 -16.94 35.51
C SER A 97 -10.72 -17.54 35.08
N GLY A 98 -10.12 -18.32 35.96
CA GLY A 98 -8.79 -18.90 35.79
C GLY A 98 -7.94 -18.74 37.04
N GLN A 99 -6.93 -19.58 37.17
CA GLN A 99 -6.00 -19.49 38.28
C GLN A 99 -5.27 -18.13 38.27
N SER A 100 -5.38 -17.38 39.37
CA SER A 100 -4.83 -16.02 39.50
C SER A 100 -5.28 -15.04 38.41
N ALA A 101 -6.43 -15.27 37.77
CA ALA A 101 -7.03 -14.29 36.88
C ALA A 101 -7.45 -13.05 37.67
N VAL A 102 -7.28 -11.85 37.11
CA VAL A 102 -7.58 -10.58 37.77
C VAL A 102 -8.38 -9.67 36.85
N ALA A 103 -9.60 -9.31 37.26
CA ALA A 103 -10.45 -8.32 36.59
C ALA A 103 -10.61 -7.10 37.49
N ASN A 104 -9.84 -6.05 37.26
CA ASN A 104 -9.67 -4.93 38.19
C ASN A 104 -10.67 -3.78 38.03
N ALA A 105 -11.27 -3.63 36.84
CA ALA A 105 -12.10 -2.48 36.50
C ALA A 105 -13.55 -2.86 36.19
N ALA A 106 -14.44 -1.87 36.19
CA ALA A 106 -15.86 -2.09 35.89
C ALA A 106 -16.05 -2.71 34.50
N PHE A 107 -16.98 -3.67 34.39
CA PHE A 107 -17.29 -4.43 33.17
C PHE A 107 -16.10 -5.19 32.56
N SER A 108 -15.01 -5.39 33.32
CA SER A 108 -13.82 -6.07 32.82
C SER A 108 -13.95 -7.59 32.87
N SER A 109 -13.33 -8.27 31.91
CA SER A 109 -13.40 -9.73 31.77
C SER A 109 -12.00 -10.32 31.60
N ALA A 110 -11.56 -11.14 32.55
CA ALA A 110 -10.29 -11.86 32.51
C ALA A 110 -10.54 -13.37 32.50
N PHE A 111 -10.22 -14.05 31.40
CA PHE A 111 -10.38 -15.49 31.25
C PHE A 111 -9.04 -16.14 30.89
N GLY A 112 -8.52 -16.99 31.78
CA GLY A 112 -7.23 -17.67 31.62
C GLY A 112 -6.37 -17.59 32.87
N SER A 113 -5.43 -18.53 33.03
CA SER A 113 -4.45 -18.47 34.13
C SER A 113 -3.58 -17.21 33.99
N GLY A 114 -3.52 -16.40 35.05
CA GLY A 114 -2.78 -15.13 35.05
C GLY A 114 -3.34 -14.03 34.15
N ALA A 115 -4.52 -14.21 33.53
CA ALA A 115 -5.15 -13.19 32.71
C ALA A 115 -5.46 -11.93 33.54
N SER A 116 -5.22 -10.74 32.99
CA SER A 116 -5.41 -9.48 33.70
C SER A 116 -6.14 -8.44 32.84
N ALA A 117 -7.33 -8.06 33.26
CA ALA A 117 -8.16 -7.03 32.64
C ALA A 117 -8.24 -5.81 33.58
N ASN A 118 -7.42 -4.78 33.31
CA ASN A 118 -7.24 -3.61 34.18
C ASN A 118 -8.01 -2.37 33.71
N GLY A 119 -8.42 -2.33 32.44
CA GLY A 119 -9.21 -1.22 31.90
C GLY A 119 -10.72 -1.41 32.06
N ILE A 120 -11.46 -0.31 32.12
CA ILE A 120 -12.93 -0.34 32.10
C ILE A 120 -13.39 -0.99 30.79
N ALA A 121 -14.36 -1.91 30.88
CA ALA A 121 -14.87 -2.67 29.73
C ALA A 121 -13.76 -3.37 28.91
N SER A 122 -12.66 -3.75 29.57
CA SER A 122 -11.56 -4.47 28.94
C SER A 122 -11.77 -5.98 28.97
N SER A 123 -11.21 -6.70 27.99
CA SER A 123 -11.30 -8.16 27.87
C SER A 123 -9.91 -8.76 27.69
N ALA A 124 -9.47 -9.61 28.61
CA ALA A 124 -8.23 -10.38 28.54
C ALA A 124 -8.57 -11.88 28.48
N LEU A 125 -8.40 -12.50 27.32
CA LEU A 125 -8.81 -13.88 27.02
C LEU A 125 -7.59 -14.72 26.62
N GLY A 126 -6.97 -15.41 27.58
CA GLY A 126 -5.80 -16.26 27.36
C GLY A 126 -4.89 -16.31 28.57
N GLN A 127 -4.00 -17.31 28.63
CA GLN A 127 -3.00 -17.40 29.68
C GLN A 127 -2.06 -16.18 29.60
N ASP A 128 -1.87 -15.47 30.71
CA ASP A 128 -1.14 -14.20 30.80
C ASP A 128 -1.60 -13.09 29.82
N ALA A 129 -2.83 -13.16 29.30
CA ALA A 129 -3.38 -12.07 28.48
C ALA A 129 -3.55 -10.81 29.33
N LEU A 130 -3.21 -9.65 28.79
CA LEU A 130 -3.18 -8.38 29.51
C LEU A 130 -3.94 -7.30 28.73
N ALA A 131 -5.06 -6.83 29.27
CA ALA A 131 -5.83 -5.72 28.74
C ALA A 131 -5.80 -4.54 29.71
N ASN A 132 -4.87 -3.61 29.52
CA ASN A 132 -4.64 -2.49 30.45
C ASN A 132 -5.49 -1.26 30.18
N GLY A 133 -5.84 -1.00 28.92
CA GLY A 133 -6.58 0.20 28.56
C GLY A 133 -8.09 0.04 28.64
N THR A 134 -8.80 1.16 28.78
CA THR A 134 -10.26 1.21 28.63
C THR A 134 -10.68 0.69 27.24
N ASN A 135 -11.70 -0.15 27.17
CA ASN A 135 -12.15 -0.84 25.95
C ASN A 135 -11.04 -1.66 25.25
N ALA A 136 -9.97 -2.05 25.97
CA ALA A 136 -8.91 -2.85 25.39
C ALA A 136 -9.31 -4.33 25.31
N THR A 137 -8.97 -4.97 24.21
CA THR A 137 -9.20 -6.41 23.99
C THR A 137 -7.88 -7.11 23.73
N ALA A 138 -7.50 -8.05 24.59
CA ALA A 138 -6.34 -8.93 24.44
C ALA A 138 -6.81 -10.38 24.36
N VAL A 139 -6.53 -11.08 23.26
CA VAL A 139 -6.95 -12.47 23.04
C VAL A 139 -5.74 -13.30 22.60
N GLY A 140 -5.40 -14.34 23.36
CA GLY A 140 -4.27 -15.22 23.11
C GLY A 140 -3.26 -15.23 24.25
N GLN A 141 -2.41 -16.26 24.27
CA GLN A 141 -1.39 -16.42 25.30
C GLN A 141 -0.40 -15.25 25.26
N GLY A 142 -0.25 -14.53 26.38
CA GLY A 142 0.64 -13.37 26.49
C GLY A 142 0.29 -12.17 25.60
N ALA A 143 -0.93 -12.11 25.02
CA ALA A 143 -1.39 -10.96 24.25
C ALA A 143 -1.48 -9.71 25.14
N ARG A 144 -1.07 -8.55 24.64
CA ARG A 144 -1.03 -7.29 25.40
C ARG A 144 -1.71 -6.14 24.66
N ALA A 145 -2.81 -5.65 25.22
CA ALA A 145 -3.54 -4.48 24.76
C ALA A 145 -3.34 -3.36 25.80
N ASN A 146 -2.33 -2.51 25.59
CA ASN A 146 -1.76 -1.66 26.64
C ASN A 146 -2.40 -0.26 26.76
N ALA A 147 -3.16 0.18 25.76
CA ALA A 147 -3.72 1.53 25.71
C ALA A 147 -5.23 1.52 25.45
N SER A 148 -5.86 2.69 25.49
CA SER A 148 -7.30 2.82 25.27
C SER A 148 -7.71 2.35 23.86
N ALA A 149 -8.82 1.63 23.78
CA ALA A 149 -9.41 1.13 22.54
C ALA A 149 -8.44 0.30 21.67
N THR A 150 -7.49 -0.39 22.29
CA THR A 150 -6.56 -1.28 21.56
C THR A 150 -7.13 -2.68 21.39
N THR A 151 -6.80 -3.33 20.28
CA THR A 151 -7.11 -4.74 20.04
C THR A 151 -5.81 -5.51 19.77
N ALA A 152 -5.50 -6.52 20.57
CA ALA A 152 -4.37 -7.42 20.39
C ALA A 152 -4.85 -8.87 20.37
N VAL A 153 -4.79 -9.53 19.22
CA VAL A 153 -5.31 -10.89 19.01
C VAL A 153 -4.24 -11.78 18.41
N GLY A 154 -3.83 -12.82 19.12
CA GLY A 154 -2.75 -13.73 18.75
C GLY A 154 -1.78 -13.98 19.91
N GLN A 155 -1.04 -15.09 19.86
CA GLN A 155 -0.02 -15.39 20.86
C GLN A 155 1.06 -14.30 20.82
N GLY A 156 1.31 -13.65 21.96
CA GLY A 156 2.27 -12.55 22.07
C GLY A 156 1.97 -11.32 21.21
N ALA A 157 0.74 -11.13 20.71
CA ALA A 157 0.36 -9.92 19.99
C ALA A 157 0.39 -8.70 20.93
N VAL A 158 0.86 -7.54 20.44
CA VAL A 158 1.03 -6.34 21.25
C VAL A 158 0.45 -5.10 20.54
N ALA A 159 -0.49 -4.42 21.19
CA ALA A 159 -0.99 -3.12 20.77
C ALA A 159 -0.69 -2.07 21.87
N ASN A 160 0.22 -1.14 21.59
CA ASN A 160 0.83 -0.27 22.62
C ASN A 160 0.22 1.13 22.71
N ALA A 161 -0.34 1.66 21.63
CA ALA A 161 -0.86 3.04 21.58
C ALA A 161 -2.36 3.08 21.31
N ALA A 162 -3.00 4.21 21.60
CA ALA A 162 -4.45 4.34 21.52
C ALA A 162 -4.99 3.98 20.11
N ASN A 163 -6.11 3.26 20.07
CA ASN A 163 -6.76 2.78 18.84
C ASN A 163 -5.88 1.83 17.97
N ALA A 164 -4.77 1.30 18.50
CA ALA A 164 -3.92 0.39 17.76
C ALA A 164 -4.55 -1.02 17.66
N THR A 165 -4.38 -1.66 16.50
CA THR A 165 -4.86 -3.03 16.25
C THR A 165 -3.70 -3.92 15.84
N ALA A 166 -3.43 -4.97 16.62
CA ALA A 166 -2.47 -6.03 16.33
C ALA A 166 -3.19 -7.38 16.21
N LEU A 167 -3.16 -8.00 15.03
CA LEU A 167 -3.81 -9.29 14.77
C LEU A 167 -2.81 -10.28 14.14
N GLY A 168 -2.41 -11.29 14.90
CA GLY A 168 -1.48 -12.34 14.49
C GLY A 168 -0.47 -12.67 15.59
N THR A 169 0.13 -13.86 15.51
CA THR A 169 1.18 -14.27 16.45
C THR A 169 2.37 -13.31 16.38
N GLY A 170 2.72 -12.67 17.49
CA GLY A 170 3.79 -11.68 17.58
C GLY A 170 3.55 -10.38 16.78
N ALA A 171 2.32 -10.12 16.31
CA ALA A 171 2.00 -8.86 15.64
C ALA A 171 2.16 -7.69 16.64
N THR A 172 2.73 -6.58 16.20
CA THR A 172 3.03 -5.42 17.05
C THR A 172 2.56 -4.11 16.42
N ALA A 173 1.64 -3.42 17.07
CA ALA A 173 1.13 -2.11 16.67
C ALA A 173 1.52 -1.05 17.72
N ASN A 174 2.55 -0.25 17.43
CA ASN A 174 3.15 0.70 18.37
C ASN A 174 2.65 2.15 18.22
N GLY A 175 2.20 2.54 17.03
CA GLY A 175 1.70 3.90 16.77
C GLY A 175 0.23 4.08 17.10
N ALA A 176 -0.19 5.32 17.39
CA ALA A 176 -1.60 5.64 17.58
C ALA A 176 -2.38 5.41 16.28
N GLY A 177 -3.52 4.73 16.36
CA GLY A 177 -4.32 4.34 15.18
C GLY A 177 -3.61 3.39 14.21
N SER A 178 -2.49 2.78 14.61
CA SER A 178 -1.73 1.86 13.76
C SER A 178 -2.41 0.49 13.64
N THR A 179 -2.21 -0.18 12.52
CA THR A 179 -2.75 -1.52 12.27
C THR A 179 -1.64 -2.47 11.83
N ALA A 180 -1.42 -3.55 12.58
CA ALA A 180 -0.50 -4.63 12.24
C ALA A 180 -1.28 -5.95 12.12
N LEU A 181 -1.40 -6.50 10.92
CA LEU A 181 -2.15 -7.73 10.66
C LEU A 181 -1.26 -8.75 9.93
N GLY A 182 -1.00 -9.87 10.59
CA GLY A 182 -0.11 -10.94 10.12
C GLY A 182 0.85 -11.41 11.20
N GLN A 183 1.37 -12.63 11.08
CA GLN A 183 2.40 -13.13 11.98
C GLN A 183 3.64 -12.24 11.87
N GLY A 184 4.10 -11.73 13.02
CA GLY A 184 5.25 -10.82 13.10
C GLY A 184 5.10 -9.49 12.35
N ALA A 185 3.88 -9.09 11.96
CA ALA A 185 3.66 -7.77 11.34
C ALA A 185 3.95 -6.65 12.35
N VAL A 186 4.57 -5.56 11.91
CA VAL A 186 4.98 -4.45 12.78
C VAL A 186 4.55 -3.10 12.18
N ALA A 187 3.72 -2.35 12.90
CA ALA A 187 3.35 -0.98 12.58
C ALA A 187 3.90 -0.04 13.67
N ASN A 188 5.02 0.62 13.39
CA ASN A 188 5.80 1.32 14.42
C ASN A 188 5.38 2.78 14.65
N ALA A 189 4.73 3.42 13.68
CA ALA A 189 4.42 4.84 13.71
C ALA A 189 2.92 5.12 13.64
N ASP A 190 2.53 6.35 13.96
CA ASP A 190 1.12 6.77 13.97
C ASP A 190 0.47 6.61 12.61
N ASN A 191 -0.75 6.07 12.61
CA ASN A 191 -1.54 5.74 11.42
C ASN A 191 -0.82 4.80 10.43
N ALA A 192 0.25 4.12 10.84
CA ALA A 192 0.94 3.16 10.00
C ALA A 192 0.11 1.86 9.85
N THR A 193 0.13 1.28 8.66
CA THR A 193 -0.56 0.03 8.36
C THR A 193 0.43 -1.01 7.83
N ALA A 194 0.55 -2.14 8.52
CA ALA A 194 1.36 -3.29 8.11
C ALA A 194 0.45 -4.52 7.95
N LEU A 195 0.30 -5.04 6.73
CA LEU A 195 -0.56 -6.16 6.39
C LEU A 195 0.24 -7.25 5.68
N GLY A 196 0.53 -8.35 6.37
CA GLY A 196 1.28 -9.51 5.85
C GLY A 196 2.25 -10.12 6.86
N PHE A 197 2.69 -11.35 6.60
CA PHE A 197 3.74 -12.00 7.39
C PHE A 197 5.01 -11.13 7.37
N GLY A 198 5.50 -10.70 8.54
CA GLY A 198 6.69 -9.86 8.67
C GLY A 198 6.61 -8.49 8.01
N ALA A 199 5.42 -8.02 7.60
CA ALA A 199 5.25 -6.69 7.02
C ALA A 199 5.62 -5.62 8.05
N THR A 200 6.34 -4.58 7.62
CA THR A 200 6.86 -3.54 8.52
C THR A 200 6.55 -2.14 7.98
N ALA A 201 5.77 -1.36 8.72
CA ALA A 201 5.50 0.05 8.42
C ALA A 201 6.12 0.94 9.52
N ASN A 202 7.22 1.63 9.20
CA ASN A 202 7.97 2.45 10.16
C ASN A 202 7.69 3.96 10.04
N GLY A 203 7.22 4.42 8.88
CA GLY A 203 6.91 5.83 8.68
C GLY A 203 5.52 6.20 9.19
N ALA A 204 5.35 7.43 9.68
CA ALA A 204 4.02 7.96 10.00
C ALA A 204 3.13 7.94 8.74
N GLY A 205 1.92 7.39 8.86
CA GLY A 205 1.00 7.18 7.74
C GLY A 205 1.50 6.22 6.66
N ALA A 206 2.57 5.45 6.92
CA ALA A 206 3.12 4.51 5.94
C ALA A 206 2.25 3.24 5.81
N THR A 207 2.19 2.66 4.61
CA THR A 207 1.43 1.44 4.33
C THR A 207 2.34 0.36 3.75
N ALA A 208 2.53 -0.74 4.47
CA ALA A 208 3.22 -1.93 4.00
C ALA A 208 2.21 -3.08 3.80
N LEU A 209 2.01 -3.51 2.57
CA LEU A 209 1.05 -4.55 2.18
C LEU A 209 1.78 -5.68 1.43
N GLY A 210 1.97 -6.82 2.09
CA GLY A 210 2.62 -7.99 1.52
C GLY A 210 3.59 -8.65 2.48
N GLN A 211 3.94 -9.91 2.21
CA GLN A 211 4.92 -10.63 3.02
C GLN A 211 6.28 -9.91 2.95
N ASN A 212 6.85 -9.59 4.12
CA ASN A 212 8.08 -8.81 4.28
C ASN A 212 8.08 -7.44 3.54
N ALA A 213 6.91 -6.85 3.23
CA ALA A 213 6.86 -5.50 2.69
C ALA A 213 7.38 -4.50 3.72
N VAL A 214 8.17 -3.52 3.30
CA VAL A 214 8.77 -2.49 4.17
C VAL A 214 8.41 -1.11 3.67
N ALA A 215 7.62 -0.37 4.43
CA ALA A 215 7.32 1.04 4.20
C ALA A 215 7.99 1.88 5.30
N ALA A 216 9.22 2.33 5.05
CA ALA A 216 10.05 2.97 6.07
C ALA A 216 9.93 4.50 6.10
N GLY A 217 9.58 5.13 4.98
CA GLY A 217 9.44 6.58 4.90
C GLY A 217 8.08 7.10 5.36
N ALA A 218 8.02 8.34 5.84
CA ALA A 218 6.74 8.99 6.16
C ALA A 218 5.86 9.09 4.91
N GLY A 219 4.58 8.69 5.03
CA GLY A 219 3.62 8.64 3.92
C GLY A 219 4.02 7.69 2.77
N SER A 220 4.94 6.75 3.01
CA SER A 220 5.37 5.79 1.99
C SER A 220 4.40 4.62 1.84
N ALA A 221 4.38 3.99 0.66
CA ALA A 221 3.56 2.82 0.37
C ALA A 221 4.40 1.70 -0.26
N ALA A 222 4.48 0.55 0.38
CA ALA A 222 5.10 -0.66 -0.14
C ALA A 222 4.03 -1.74 -0.35
N VAL A 223 3.71 -2.07 -1.60
CA VAL A 223 2.67 -3.03 -1.97
C VAL A 223 3.27 -4.16 -2.77
N GLY A 224 3.38 -5.34 -2.18
CA GLY A 224 3.95 -6.54 -2.78
C GLY A 224 4.90 -7.25 -1.83
N GLN A 225 5.12 -8.54 -2.08
CA GLN A 225 6.10 -9.31 -1.32
C GLN A 225 7.50 -8.69 -1.48
N ASN A 226 8.19 -8.44 -0.36
CA ASN A 226 9.50 -7.80 -0.33
C ASN A 226 9.55 -6.40 -0.99
N ALA A 227 8.41 -5.73 -1.21
CA ALA A 227 8.40 -4.36 -1.70
C ALA A 227 9.03 -3.44 -0.63
N ASN A 228 9.82 -2.46 -1.06
CA ASN A 228 10.57 -1.58 -0.16
C ASN A 228 10.40 -0.11 -0.56
N ALA A 229 9.60 0.64 0.18
CA ALA A 229 9.44 2.09 0.06
C ALA A 229 10.18 2.76 1.23
N SER A 230 11.47 3.04 1.06
CA SER A 230 12.35 3.43 2.16
C SER A 230 12.44 4.94 2.39
N ALA A 231 12.00 5.76 1.43
CA ALA A 231 12.07 7.22 1.51
C ALA A 231 10.70 7.87 1.74
N ALA A 232 10.68 9.13 2.18
CA ALA A 232 9.45 9.89 2.38
C ALA A 232 8.65 10.00 1.08
N GLN A 233 7.32 9.85 1.18
CA GLN A 233 6.38 9.93 0.06
C GLN A 233 6.69 8.97 -1.10
N SER A 234 7.48 7.91 -0.85
CA SER A 234 7.85 6.95 -1.89
C SER A 234 6.81 5.83 -2.03
N SER A 235 6.68 5.28 -3.24
CA SER A 235 5.73 4.20 -3.54
C SER A 235 6.41 3.05 -4.27
N ALA A 236 6.47 1.87 -3.66
CA ALA A 236 7.01 0.65 -4.26
C ALA A 236 5.88 -0.36 -4.45
N ILE A 237 5.49 -0.63 -5.69
CA ILE A 237 4.35 -1.50 -6.04
C ILE A 237 4.86 -2.65 -6.91
N GLY A 238 4.91 -3.86 -6.35
CA GLY A 238 5.33 -5.09 -7.02
C GLY A 238 6.30 -5.91 -6.18
N TYR A 239 6.40 -7.22 -6.50
CA TYR A 239 7.36 -8.13 -5.87
C TYR A 239 8.78 -7.56 -5.94
N GLY A 240 9.43 -7.36 -4.79
CA GLY A 240 10.81 -6.85 -4.73
C GLY A 240 11.03 -5.45 -5.30
N SER A 241 9.95 -4.67 -5.53
CA SER A 241 10.08 -3.28 -5.99
C SER A 241 10.76 -2.40 -4.93
N THR A 242 11.52 -1.40 -5.35
CA THR A 242 12.30 -0.52 -4.48
C THR A 242 12.12 0.95 -4.86
N ALA A 243 11.48 1.72 -3.97
CA ALA A 243 11.35 3.17 -4.05
C ALA A 243 12.23 3.80 -2.95
N ALA A 244 13.49 4.09 -3.29
CA ALA A 244 14.52 4.47 -2.32
C ALA A 244 14.74 5.99 -2.21
N TYR A 245 14.01 6.79 -2.98
CA TYR A 245 14.20 8.24 -3.06
C TYR A 245 12.91 8.99 -2.78
N GLU A 246 13.03 10.21 -2.27
CA GLU A 246 11.88 11.05 -1.91
C GLU A 246 10.94 11.27 -3.10
N GLY A 247 9.64 11.11 -2.88
CA GLY A 247 8.60 11.30 -3.91
C GLY A 247 8.70 10.33 -5.10
N SER A 248 9.55 9.31 -5.04
CA SER A 248 9.76 8.37 -6.14
C SER A 248 8.72 7.25 -6.13
N THR A 249 8.39 6.73 -7.31
CA THR A 249 7.42 5.65 -7.49
C THR A 249 8.01 4.55 -8.36
N ALA A 250 8.10 3.32 -7.85
CA ALA A 250 8.52 2.12 -8.56
C ALA A 250 7.32 1.19 -8.76
N ILE A 251 6.94 0.89 -10.00
CA ILE A 251 5.81 0.00 -10.33
C ILE A 251 6.29 -1.16 -11.19
N GLY A 252 6.18 -2.36 -10.65
CA GLY A 252 6.47 -3.65 -11.27
C GLY A 252 7.50 -4.49 -10.52
N ALA A 253 7.61 -5.77 -10.87
CA ALA A 253 8.45 -6.71 -10.14
C ALA A 253 9.95 -6.37 -10.28
N GLY A 254 10.60 -6.06 -9.15
CA GLY A 254 11.99 -5.62 -9.10
C GLY A 254 12.22 -4.21 -9.65
N ALA A 255 11.17 -3.44 -9.93
CA ALA A 255 11.32 -2.03 -10.35
C ALA A 255 12.11 -1.26 -9.30
N SER A 256 13.08 -0.46 -9.72
CA SER A 256 13.89 0.35 -8.80
C SER A 256 14.00 1.78 -9.30
N THR A 257 13.82 2.72 -8.39
CA THR A 257 14.06 4.15 -8.64
C THR A 257 15.53 4.46 -8.39
N THR A 258 16.06 5.49 -9.06
CA THR A 258 17.46 5.93 -8.99
C THR A 258 17.62 7.39 -8.58
N ARG A 259 16.51 8.14 -8.44
CA ARG A 259 16.51 9.53 -7.98
C ARG A 259 15.14 9.95 -7.44
N ALA A 260 15.11 11.08 -6.74
CA ALA A 260 13.88 11.69 -6.23
C ALA A 260 12.91 12.07 -7.36
N ASN A 261 11.61 12.05 -7.06
CA ASN A 261 10.51 12.40 -7.97
C ASN A 261 10.46 11.59 -9.28
N GLN A 262 11.15 10.45 -9.36
CA GLN A 262 11.12 9.58 -10.52
C GLN A 262 9.95 8.61 -10.45
N VAL A 263 9.30 8.37 -11.59
CA VAL A 263 8.42 7.21 -11.78
C VAL A 263 9.18 6.16 -12.62
N ALA A 264 9.48 5.02 -12.02
CA ALA A 264 10.06 3.85 -12.68
C ALA A 264 8.96 2.81 -12.93
N LEU A 265 8.70 2.49 -14.20
CA LEU A 265 7.68 1.51 -14.62
C LEU A 265 8.35 0.32 -15.32
N GLY A 266 8.10 -0.90 -14.83
CA GLY A 266 8.62 -2.13 -15.44
C GLY A 266 9.24 -3.10 -14.45
N THR A 267 10.21 -3.88 -14.91
CA THR A 267 10.99 -4.77 -14.04
C THR A 267 12.37 -4.18 -13.77
N GLY A 268 13.16 -4.84 -12.91
CA GLY A 268 14.57 -4.47 -12.72
C GLY A 268 15.43 -4.55 -13.99
N SER A 269 14.93 -5.16 -15.07
CA SER A 269 15.67 -5.41 -16.31
C SER A 269 14.98 -4.95 -17.61
N SER A 270 13.73 -4.47 -17.57
CA SER A 270 13.00 -4.10 -18.80
C SER A 270 11.87 -3.11 -18.56
N THR A 271 11.63 -2.27 -19.57
CA THR A 271 10.42 -1.43 -19.71
C THR A 271 9.18 -2.31 -19.88
N TYR A 272 8.12 -1.94 -19.17
CA TYR A 272 6.83 -2.61 -19.22
C TYR A 272 6.21 -2.59 -20.63
N THR A 273 5.53 -3.66 -21.04
CA THR A 273 4.69 -3.67 -22.25
C THR A 273 3.27 -3.21 -21.91
N MET A 274 2.86 -2.05 -22.40
CA MET A 274 1.48 -1.56 -22.23
C MET A 274 0.56 -2.11 -23.33
N SER A 275 0.08 -3.35 -23.14
CA SER A 275 -0.87 -3.98 -24.06
C SER A 275 -2.12 -3.11 -24.22
N GLY A 276 -2.48 -2.79 -25.46
CA GLY A 276 -3.63 -1.95 -25.79
C GLY A 276 -3.29 -0.60 -26.43
N ILE A 277 -2.08 -0.06 -26.22
CA ILE A 277 -1.63 1.19 -26.88
C ILE A 277 -1.73 1.07 -28.42
N THR A 278 -1.42 -0.10 -28.97
CA THR A 278 -1.47 -0.35 -30.42
C THR A 278 -2.81 -0.91 -30.91
N SER A 279 -3.81 -1.01 -30.03
CA SER A 279 -5.11 -1.61 -30.40
C SER A 279 -5.95 -0.70 -31.28
N GLY A 280 -6.79 -1.30 -32.14
CA GLY A 280 -7.76 -0.55 -32.96
C GLY A 280 -8.73 0.28 -32.13
N ALA A 281 -9.14 -0.21 -30.96
CA ALA A 281 -10.00 0.51 -30.02
C ALA A 281 -9.32 1.75 -29.44
N SER A 282 -8.05 1.65 -29.05
CA SER A 282 -7.27 2.81 -28.57
C SER A 282 -7.12 3.87 -29.66
N ARG A 283 -6.86 3.46 -30.90
CA ARG A 283 -6.75 4.38 -32.04
C ARG A 283 -8.10 5.02 -32.40
N ALA A 284 -9.19 4.27 -32.35
CA ALA A 284 -10.54 4.78 -32.61
C ALA A 284 -11.03 5.76 -31.52
N ALA A 285 -10.49 5.66 -30.30
CA ALA A 285 -10.81 6.56 -29.20
C ALA A 285 -10.04 7.91 -29.27
N GLN A 286 -9.04 8.04 -30.13
CA GLN A 286 -8.32 9.30 -30.31
C GLN A 286 -9.25 10.35 -30.93
N SER A 287 -9.18 11.57 -30.42
CA SER A 287 -9.94 12.72 -30.93
C SER A 287 -9.06 13.97 -30.90
N GLY A 288 -9.22 14.85 -31.88
CA GLY A 288 -8.35 16.01 -32.08
C GLY A 288 -7.01 15.68 -32.75
N ALA A 289 -6.07 16.63 -32.70
CA ALA A 289 -4.74 16.46 -33.29
C ALA A 289 -3.86 15.53 -32.45
N VAL A 290 -3.30 14.49 -33.08
CA VAL A 290 -2.36 13.58 -32.44
C VAL A 290 -1.06 14.33 -32.10
N GLN A 291 -0.56 14.16 -30.88
CA GLN A 291 0.68 14.75 -30.39
C GLN A 291 1.72 13.65 -30.14
N ILE A 292 3.00 14.02 -30.20
CA ILE A 292 4.11 13.16 -29.77
C ILE A 292 4.47 13.54 -28.34
N VAL A 293 4.59 12.57 -27.44
CA VAL A 293 5.20 12.80 -26.14
C VAL A 293 6.71 12.80 -26.33
N THR A 294 7.33 13.95 -26.09
CA THR A 294 8.77 14.14 -26.12
C THR A 294 9.31 14.23 -24.70
N THR A 295 10.62 14.08 -24.56
CA THR A 295 11.31 14.32 -23.30
C THR A 295 12.54 15.19 -23.50
N ASP A 296 12.83 16.04 -22.52
CA ASP A 296 14.11 16.76 -22.46
C ASP A 296 15.19 15.93 -21.75
N ALA A 297 16.42 16.46 -21.66
CA ALA A 297 17.52 15.78 -20.97
C ALA A 297 17.30 15.60 -19.46
N ALA A 298 16.37 16.34 -18.85
CA ALA A 298 16.00 16.22 -17.44
C ALA A 298 14.90 15.17 -17.21
N GLY A 299 14.25 14.68 -18.28
CA GLY A 299 13.16 13.70 -18.19
C GLY A 299 11.78 14.34 -18.07
N ASN A 300 11.64 15.65 -18.30
CA ASN A 300 10.32 16.29 -18.34
C ASN A 300 9.58 15.81 -19.60
N LEU A 301 8.29 15.49 -19.49
CA LEU A 301 7.46 15.06 -20.61
C LEU A 301 6.65 16.25 -21.14
N ALA A 302 6.65 16.45 -22.46
CA ALA A 302 5.86 17.48 -23.12
C ALA A 302 5.23 16.95 -24.41
N SER A 303 4.03 17.44 -24.75
CA SER A 303 3.44 17.22 -26.06
C SER A 303 4.13 18.12 -27.08
N ALA A 304 4.62 17.54 -28.17
CA ALA A 304 5.08 18.25 -29.34
C ALA A 304 4.14 17.97 -30.51
N ASN A 305 3.88 19.02 -31.30
CA ASN A 305 3.18 18.89 -32.56
C ASN A 305 4.13 18.26 -33.59
N THR A 306 3.59 17.38 -34.44
CA THR A 306 4.34 16.77 -35.54
C THR A 306 4.90 17.81 -36.51
N ALA A 307 4.24 18.95 -36.69
CA ALA A 307 4.72 20.04 -37.55
C ALA A 307 5.99 20.73 -37.01
N ASP A 308 6.12 20.86 -35.69
CA ASP A 308 7.26 21.51 -35.05
C ASP A 308 8.50 20.60 -35.01
N LEU A 309 8.28 19.28 -34.93
CA LEU A 309 9.35 18.29 -34.85
C LEU A 309 9.96 17.96 -36.22
N PHE A 310 9.18 18.11 -37.29
CA PHE A 310 9.59 17.84 -38.66
C PHE A 310 9.38 19.08 -39.55
N ASP A 311 10.18 20.13 -39.34
CA ASP A 311 10.18 21.27 -40.26
C ASP A 311 10.79 20.86 -41.61
N LEU A 312 9.92 20.54 -42.56
CA LEU A 312 10.31 20.13 -43.91
C LEU A 312 10.51 21.30 -44.87
N ARG A 313 10.36 22.56 -44.43
CA ARG A 313 10.56 23.73 -45.30
C ARG A 313 11.97 23.78 -45.92
N PRO A 314 13.07 23.47 -45.20
CA PRO A 314 14.40 23.43 -45.80
C PRO A 314 14.55 22.34 -46.86
N VAL A 315 13.87 21.20 -46.67
CA VAL A 315 13.87 20.10 -47.65
C VAL A 315 13.13 20.53 -48.92
N TRP A 316 11.98 21.18 -48.78
CA TRP A 316 11.24 21.69 -49.93
C TRP A 316 12.00 22.78 -50.69
N ALA A 317 12.63 23.73 -49.97
CA ALA A 317 13.47 24.75 -50.59
C ALA A 317 14.64 24.13 -51.40
N GLU A 318 15.25 23.06 -50.90
CA GLU A 318 16.30 22.35 -51.65
C GLU A 318 15.74 21.64 -52.88
N ILE A 319 14.54 21.04 -52.81
CA ILE A 319 13.88 20.41 -53.96
C ILE A 319 13.55 21.44 -55.04
N ASP A 320 13.11 22.64 -54.64
CA ASP A 320 12.88 23.77 -55.55
C ASP A 320 14.18 24.21 -56.21
N ARG A 321 15.26 24.32 -55.44
CA ARG A 321 16.60 24.64 -55.94
C ARG A 321 17.15 23.62 -56.94
N VAL A 322 16.95 22.32 -56.68
CA VAL A 322 17.33 21.25 -57.61
C VAL A 322 16.48 21.30 -58.88
N SER A 323 15.17 21.52 -58.75
CA SER A 323 14.26 21.65 -59.89
C SER A 323 14.63 22.86 -60.77
N GLU A 324 15.05 23.97 -60.15
CA GLU A 324 15.60 25.13 -60.85
C GLU A 324 16.95 24.81 -61.53
N GLY A 325 17.80 24.02 -60.88
CA GLY A 325 19.02 23.46 -61.47
C GLY A 325 18.75 22.65 -62.74
N VAL A 326 17.69 21.84 -62.76
CA VAL A 326 17.24 21.09 -63.95
C VAL A 326 16.72 22.05 -65.01
N ALA A 327 15.92 23.05 -64.65
CA ALA A 327 15.44 24.08 -65.58
C ALA A 327 16.63 24.82 -66.23
N MET A 328 17.66 25.16 -65.47
CA MET A 328 18.91 25.74 -65.99
C MET A 328 19.60 24.78 -66.96
N ALA A 329 19.75 23.51 -66.59
CA ALA A 329 20.38 22.52 -67.47
C ALA A 329 19.63 22.39 -68.81
N MET A 330 18.29 22.45 -68.80
CA MET A 330 17.46 22.47 -70.01
C MET A 330 17.59 23.78 -70.80
N ALA A 331 17.83 24.90 -70.13
CA ALA A 331 18.10 26.20 -70.76
C ALA A 331 19.51 26.27 -71.37
N MET A 332 20.45 25.42 -70.94
CA MET A 332 21.86 25.48 -71.36
C MET A 332 22.11 24.60 -72.58
N ASP A 333 21.43 24.84 -73.69
CA ASP A 333 21.71 24.18 -74.97
C ASP A 333 22.79 24.93 -75.75
N THR A 334 23.58 24.22 -76.56
CA THR A 334 24.65 24.84 -77.35
C THR A 334 24.07 25.42 -78.64
N PRO A 335 24.26 26.71 -78.97
CA PRO A 335 23.74 27.26 -80.22
C PRO A 335 24.39 26.62 -81.45
N PRO A 336 23.66 26.48 -82.57
CA PRO A 336 24.28 26.11 -83.83
C PRO A 336 25.24 27.22 -84.29
N LEU A 337 26.42 26.86 -84.79
CA LEU A 337 27.39 27.81 -85.35
C LEU A 337 27.12 27.99 -86.86
N PRO A 338 26.65 29.16 -87.33
CA PRO A 338 26.37 29.37 -88.76
C PRO A 338 27.64 29.32 -89.60
N THR A 339 27.53 28.79 -90.83
CA THR A 339 28.66 28.64 -91.77
C THR A 339 29.38 29.97 -92.00
N GLY A 340 30.70 29.96 -91.90
CA GLY A 340 31.56 31.14 -92.08
C GLY A 340 31.62 32.08 -90.85
N LYS A 341 31.05 31.72 -89.71
CA LYS A 341 31.21 32.43 -88.43
C LYS A 341 32.14 31.67 -87.49
N ASN A 342 32.94 32.41 -86.72
CA ASN A 342 33.88 31.83 -85.76
C ASN A 342 33.29 31.69 -84.35
N MET A 343 32.21 32.40 -84.04
CA MET A 343 31.53 32.34 -82.74
C MET A 343 30.03 32.52 -82.92
N ALA A 344 29.25 31.89 -82.04
CA ALA A 344 27.82 32.15 -81.88
C ALA A 344 27.46 32.23 -80.40
N LEU A 345 26.46 33.06 -80.08
CA LEU A 345 25.85 33.17 -78.76
C LEU A 345 24.34 33.00 -78.89
N SER A 346 23.72 32.46 -77.85
CA SER A 346 22.27 32.36 -77.73
C SER A 346 21.82 32.53 -76.30
N ALA A 347 20.71 33.24 -76.10
CA ALA A 347 19.96 33.27 -74.86
C ALA A 347 18.79 32.30 -74.96
N GLN A 348 18.58 31.49 -73.94
CA GLN A 348 17.60 30.41 -73.91
C GLN A 348 16.88 30.40 -72.57
N TRP A 349 15.66 29.87 -72.58
CA TRP A 349 14.81 29.72 -71.41
C TRP A 349 14.48 28.24 -71.20
N GLY A 350 14.68 27.75 -69.99
CA GLY A 350 14.32 26.41 -69.57
C GLY A 350 13.36 26.46 -68.39
N THR A 351 12.50 25.44 -68.31
CA THR A 351 11.53 25.28 -67.23
C THR A 351 11.43 23.82 -66.83
N PHE A 352 11.31 23.57 -65.53
CA PHE A 352 11.11 22.23 -64.98
C PHE A 352 10.39 22.32 -63.64
N GLY A 353 9.32 21.54 -63.45
CA GLY A 353 8.60 21.47 -62.17
C GLY A 353 8.02 22.81 -61.66
N GLY A 354 7.75 23.79 -62.55
CA GLY A 354 7.30 25.13 -62.16
C GLY A 354 8.42 26.15 -61.93
N GLN A 355 9.68 25.70 -61.89
CA GLN A 355 10.86 26.54 -61.80
C GLN A 355 11.30 27.00 -63.20
N ASN A 356 11.97 28.15 -63.27
CA ASN A 356 12.36 28.80 -64.53
C ASN A 356 13.81 29.25 -64.49
N ALA A 357 14.49 29.17 -65.63
CA ALA A 357 15.89 29.54 -65.73
C ALA A 357 16.24 30.12 -67.10
N LEU A 358 17.08 31.15 -67.12
CA LEU A 358 17.67 31.69 -68.34
C LEU A 358 19.12 31.27 -68.44
N ALA A 359 19.58 30.93 -69.64
CA ALA A 359 20.99 30.69 -69.88
C ALA A 359 21.50 31.42 -71.11
N LEU A 360 22.76 31.83 -71.02
CA LEU A 360 23.54 32.33 -72.14
C LEU A 360 24.55 31.25 -72.51
N SER A 361 24.43 30.73 -73.72
CA SER A 361 25.30 29.71 -74.27
C SER A 361 26.11 30.27 -75.43
N SER A 362 27.32 29.77 -75.59
CA SER A 362 28.24 30.16 -76.65
C SER A 362 28.96 28.94 -77.22
N ILE A 363 29.33 29.06 -78.48
CA ILE A 363 30.24 28.14 -79.18
C ILE A 363 31.27 28.95 -79.94
N ALA A 364 32.53 28.53 -79.89
CA ALA A 364 33.63 29.14 -80.61
C ALA A 364 34.40 28.08 -81.40
N ARG A 365 34.70 28.39 -82.66
CA ARG A 365 35.55 27.60 -83.55
C ARG A 365 37.00 27.99 -83.32
N ILE A 366 37.81 27.00 -82.98
CA ILE A 366 39.24 27.23 -82.67
C ILE A 366 40.12 26.86 -83.87
N HIS A 367 39.77 25.80 -84.61
CA HIS A 367 40.57 25.32 -85.74
C HIS A 367 39.71 24.71 -86.86
N ASP A 368 40.01 25.08 -88.12
CA ASP A 368 39.58 24.52 -89.42
C ASP A 368 38.38 23.54 -89.36
N ASP A 369 37.22 24.08 -88.96
CA ASP A 369 35.92 23.41 -88.85
C ASP A 369 35.87 22.07 -88.07
N SER A 370 36.93 21.72 -87.35
CA SER A 370 37.09 20.41 -86.70
C SER A 370 37.13 20.46 -85.18
N PHE A 371 37.41 21.63 -84.58
CA PHE A 371 37.49 21.80 -83.14
C PHE A 371 36.71 23.02 -82.63
N PHE A 372 35.75 22.77 -81.74
CA PHE A 372 34.91 23.80 -81.12
C PHE A 372 34.93 23.70 -79.60
N VAL A 373 34.83 24.86 -78.94
CA VAL A 373 34.64 24.97 -77.49
C VAL A 373 33.25 25.54 -77.23
N THR A 374 32.55 24.98 -76.26
CA THR A 374 31.22 25.44 -75.83
C THR A 374 31.27 25.86 -74.37
N GLY A 375 30.48 26.89 -74.05
CA GLY A 375 30.38 27.41 -72.69
C GLY A 375 29.01 28.03 -72.49
N SER A 376 28.37 27.68 -71.38
CA SER A 376 27.06 28.20 -70.99
C SER A 376 27.11 28.62 -69.53
N ILE A 377 26.43 29.72 -69.23
CA ILE A 377 26.11 30.14 -67.87
C ILE A 377 24.59 30.30 -67.75
N GLY A 378 24.01 29.75 -66.70
CA GLY A 378 22.59 29.79 -66.41
C GLY A 378 22.32 30.50 -65.10
N ILE A 379 21.19 31.19 -65.01
CA ILE A 379 20.62 31.73 -63.79
C ILE A 379 19.17 31.27 -63.65
N GLY A 380 18.86 30.69 -62.51
CA GLY A 380 17.53 30.41 -62.04
C GLY A 380 16.81 31.69 -61.63
N LEU A 381 15.53 31.81 -62.00
CA LEU A 381 14.74 33.04 -61.80
C LEU A 381 13.89 33.03 -60.53
N ASN A 382 13.73 31.86 -59.91
CA ASN A 382 12.89 31.64 -58.75
C ASN A 382 13.73 31.67 -57.45
N GLU A 383 14.74 30.82 -57.35
CA GLU A 383 15.63 30.69 -56.18
C GLU A 383 16.98 31.38 -56.37
N GLY A 384 17.27 31.89 -57.59
CA GLY A 384 18.49 32.63 -57.88
C GLY A 384 19.74 31.76 -58.00
N THR A 385 19.58 30.46 -58.29
CA THR A 385 20.72 29.57 -58.51
C THR A 385 21.51 29.97 -59.75
N VAL A 386 22.81 29.68 -59.76
CA VAL A 386 23.68 29.92 -60.92
C VAL A 386 24.37 28.62 -61.27
N GLY A 387 24.35 28.26 -62.56
CA GLY A 387 24.96 27.06 -63.11
C GLY A 387 25.91 27.38 -64.25
N GLY A 388 26.88 26.50 -64.47
CA GLY A 388 27.85 26.58 -65.57
C GLY A 388 27.93 25.24 -66.31
N LYS A 389 28.06 25.28 -67.63
CA LYS A 389 28.37 24.11 -68.47
C LYS A 389 29.52 24.50 -69.40
N ALA A 390 30.52 23.64 -69.54
CA ALA A 390 31.57 23.81 -70.53
C ALA A 390 31.78 22.49 -71.26
N GLY A 391 32.14 22.57 -72.54
CA GLY A 391 32.34 21.38 -73.37
C GLY A 391 33.28 21.64 -74.53
N VAL A 392 33.68 20.56 -75.19
CA VAL A 392 34.44 20.57 -76.44
C VAL A 392 33.75 19.66 -77.44
N LEU A 393 33.75 20.04 -78.71
CA LEU A 393 33.19 19.27 -79.81
C LEU A 393 34.27 19.08 -80.86
N PHE A 394 34.45 17.83 -81.29
CA PHE A 394 35.28 17.46 -82.43
C PHE A 394 34.36 17.04 -83.56
N ALA A 395 34.58 17.60 -84.76
CA ALA A 395 33.88 17.22 -85.98
C ALA A 395 34.92 16.76 -87.00
N TRP A 396 34.65 15.64 -87.68
CA TRP A 396 35.56 15.04 -88.67
C TRP A 396 34.81 14.60 -89.92
#